data_AF-A0A381TFV7-F1
#
_entry.id   AF-A0A381TFV7-F1
#
_cell.length_a   1.000
_cell.length_b   1.000
_cell.length_c   1.000
_cell.angle_alpha   90.00
_cell.angle_beta   90.00
_cell.angle_gamma   90.00
#
_symmetry.space_group_name_H-M   'P 1'
#
loop_
_entity.id
_entity.type
_entity.pdbx_description
1 polymer ?
#
loop_
_entity_poly.entity_id
_entity_poly.type
_entity_poly.pdbx_seq_one_letter_code
_entity_poly.pdbx_strand_id
1 'polypeptide(L)'
;MDGIPIGETPIRNQQIIPGPHNFEIIKDGYASLTYSLIVNPAKAVNLDFYLNPIYKIKFTTEEEGLTFELNKNHQWSDKKIRLELEAGEHVLSVYKKDKVVDEQTILVDEPKQFKYFFKKKLSD
;
A
#
# COMPACT_ATOMS: atom_id res chain seq x y z
N MET A 1 9.58 -18.24 6.28
CA MET A 1 10.59 -18.68 5.32
C MET A 1 10.04 -19.87 4.57
N ASP A 2 9.96 -19.79 3.24
CA ASP A 2 9.41 -20.84 2.38
C ASP A 2 8.02 -21.33 2.83
N GLY A 3 7.17 -20.38 3.25
CA GLY A 3 5.83 -20.67 3.79
C GLY A 3 5.80 -21.18 5.24
N ILE A 4 6.93 -21.44 5.87
CA ILE A 4 7.02 -21.92 7.25
C ILE A 4 7.33 -20.73 8.19
N PRO A 5 6.54 -20.50 9.26
CA PRO A 5 6.86 -19.51 10.29
C PRO A 5 8.17 -19.86 11.01
N ILE A 6 9.10 -18.90 11.06
CA ILE A 6 10.42 -19.08 11.70
C ILE A 6 10.56 -18.34 13.03
N GLY A 7 9.59 -17.50 13.40
CA GLY A 7 9.56 -16.74 14.66
C GLY A 7 9.37 -15.23 14.46
N GLU A 8 9.53 -14.47 15.53
CA GLU A 8 9.43 -13.01 15.55
C GLU A 8 10.82 -12.37 15.52
N THR A 9 10.95 -11.25 14.81
CA THR A 9 12.21 -10.49 14.75
C THR A 9 12.50 -9.77 16.08
N PRO A 10 13.77 -9.64 16.50
CA PRO A 10 14.98 -10.07 15.81
C PRO A 10 15.25 -11.57 15.99
N ILE A 11 15.49 -12.27 14.88
CA ILE A 11 15.89 -13.69 14.90
C ILE A 11 17.42 -13.75 14.86
N ARG A 12 18.03 -14.46 15.83
CA ARG A 12 19.49 -14.56 15.95
C ARG A 12 19.96 -15.99 15.77
N ASN A 13 21.13 -16.16 15.18
CA ASN A 13 21.83 -17.44 15.04
C ASN A 13 20.99 -18.54 14.36
N GLN A 14 20.04 -18.17 13.51
CA GLN A 14 19.24 -19.12 12.75
C GLN A 14 20.13 -19.84 11.73
N GLN A 15 20.19 -21.16 11.82
CA GLN A 15 20.82 -21.98 10.79
C GLN A 15 19.83 -22.16 9.65
N ILE A 16 20.26 -21.78 8.44
CA ILE A 16 19.49 -21.91 7.22
C ILE A 16 20.29 -22.81 6.28
N ILE A 17 19.61 -23.76 5.67
CA ILE A 17 20.23 -24.69 4.72
C ILE A 17 20.74 -23.87 3.53
N PRO A 18 21.92 -24.15 2.96
CA PRO A 18 22.35 -23.48 1.75
C PRO A 18 21.37 -23.74 0.59
N GLY A 19 21.01 -22.69 -0.15
CA GLY A 19 20.03 -22.77 -1.22
C GLY A 19 19.18 -21.51 -1.37
N PRO A 20 18.25 -21.49 -2.35
CA PRO A 20 17.30 -20.41 -2.52
C PRO A 20 16.22 -20.45 -1.43
N HIS A 21 15.95 -19.30 -0.82
CA HIS A 21 14.92 -19.13 0.20
C HIS A 21 14.10 -17.87 -0.06
N ASN A 22 12.81 -17.94 0.25
CA ASN A 22 11.90 -16.80 0.26
C ASN A 22 11.52 -16.45 1.71
N PHE A 23 11.76 -15.21 2.07
CA PHE A 23 11.37 -14.63 3.35
C PHE A 23 10.12 -13.79 3.12
N GLU A 24 9.10 -14.02 3.94
CA GLU A 24 7.94 -13.18 4.04
C GLU A 24 7.97 -12.52 5.42
N ILE A 25 7.94 -11.20 5.44
CA ILE A 25 7.91 -10.40 6.66
C ILE A 25 6.55 -9.75 6.74
N ILE A 26 5.82 -10.06 7.80
CA ILE A 26 4.50 -9.50 8.09
C ILE A 26 4.55 -8.75 9.41
N LYS A 27 3.84 -7.62 9.47
CA LYS A 27 3.65 -6.85 10.68
C LYS A 27 2.35 -6.07 10.58
N ASP A 28 1.56 -6.12 11.64
CA ASP A 28 0.29 -5.39 11.70
C ASP A 28 0.49 -3.89 11.45
N GLY A 29 -0.30 -3.32 10.54
CA GLY A 29 -0.21 -1.93 10.12
C GLY A 29 0.92 -1.62 9.14
N TYR A 30 1.50 -2.62 8.48
CA TYR A 30 2.52 -2.47 7.44
C TYR A 30 2.24 -3.39 6.25
N ALA A 31 2.67 -2.98 5.06
CA ALA A 31 2.69 -3.83 3.88
C ALA A 31 3.65 -5.01 4.09
N SER A 32 3.24 -6.20 3.65
CA SER A 32 4.11 -7.36 3.71
C SER A 32 5.27 -7.22 2.72
N LEU A 33 6.44 -7.71 3.11
CA LEU A 33 7.64 -7.70 2.28
C LEU A 33 8.05 -9.13 1.97
N THR A 34 8.19 -9.43 0.68
CA THR A 34 8.80 -10.68 0.22
C THR A 34 10.22 -10.42 -0.24
N TYR A 35 11.17 -11.22 0.26
CA TYR A 35 12.59 -11.12 -0.08
C TYR A 35 13.16 -12.49 -0.45
N SER A 36 13.72 -12.62 -1.64
CA SER A 36 14.36 -13.85 -2.12
C SER A 36 15.88 -13.76 -1.94
N LEU A 37 16.48 -14.77 -1.33
CA LEU A 37 17.92 -14.85 -1.09
C LEU A 37 18.44 -16.25 -1.38
N ILE A 38 19.60 -16.33 -2.06
CA ILE A 38 20.38 -17.56 -2.15
C ILE A 38 21.40 -17.58 -1.00
N VAL A 39 21.23 -18.50 -0.07
CA VAL A 39 22.12 -18.71 1.07
C VAL A 39 23.29 -19.59 0.64
N ASN A 40 24.50 -19.06 0.77
CA ASN A 40 25.72 -19.81 0.45
C ASN A 40 26.26 -20.54 1.69
N PRO A 41 26.89 -21.73 1.51
CA PRO A 41 27.58 -22.41 2.60
C PRO A 41 28.67 -21.48 3.17
N ALA A 42 28.73 -21.35 4.51
CA ALA A 42 29.75 -20.61 5.26
C ALA A 42 29.66 -19.06 5.28
N LYS A 43 28.52 -18.44 4.93
CA LYS A 43 28.33 -17.00 5.09
C LYS A 43 27.24 -16.68 6.12
N ALA A 44 27.62 -15.95 7.19
CA ALA A 44 26.66 -15.25 8.02
C ALA A 44 26.18 -13.99 7.28
N VAL A 45 24.86 -13.74 7.29
CA VAL A 45 24.25 -12.58 6.65
C VAL A 45 23.37 -11.89 7.69
N ASN A 46 23.50 -10.57 7.81
CA ASN A 46 22.57 -9.74 8.53
C ASN A 46 21.61 -9.12 7.51
N LEU A 47 20.31 -9.23 7.78
CA LEU A 47 19.27 -8.68 6.94
C LEU A 47 18.45 -7.70 7.79
N ASP A 48 18.43 -6.45 7.37
CA ASP A 48 17.56 -5.42 7.93
C ASP A 48 16.45 -5.13 6.92
N PHE A 49 15.21 -5.09 7.40
CA PHE A 49 14.04 -4.86 6.58
C PHE A 49 13.31 -3.61 7.05
N TYR A 50 12.97 -2.74 6.10
CA TYR A 50 12.12 -1.57 6.32
C TYR A 50 10.77 -1.85 5.66
N LEU A 51 9.72 -1.91 6.48
CA LEU A 51 8.36 -2.14 5.98
C LEU A 51 7.67 -0.81 5.72
N ASN A 52 6.83 -0.78 4.69
CA ASN A 52 6.03 0.39 4.36
C ASN A 52 4.79 0.44 5.27
N PRO A 53 4.54 1.51 6.05
CA PRO A 53 3.35 1.61 6.89
C PRO A 53 2.06 1.60 6.07
N ILE A 54 0.97 1.12 6.66
CA ILE A 54 -0.40 1.25 6.15
C ILE A 54 -1.17 2.22 7.03
N TYR A 55 -1.75 3.24 6.42
CA TYR A 55 -2.54 4.27 7.09
C TYR A 55 -4.02 4.18 6.74
N LYS A 56 -4.86 4.48 7.74
CA LYS A 56 -6.31 4.55 7.58
C LYS A 56 -6.72 5.92 7.06
N ILE A 57 -7.23 5.95 5.83
CA ILE A 57 -7.70 7.16 5.16
C ILE A 57 -9.23 7.19 5.15
N LYS A 58 -9.82 8.29 5.62
CA LYS A 58 -11.27 8.53 5.52
C LYS A 58 -11.53 9.37 4.28
N PHE A 59 -12.12 8.78 3.25
CA PHE A 59 -12.54 9.51 2.07
C PHE A 59 -13.94 10.09 2.30
N THR A 60 -14.16 11.35 1.92
CA THR A 60 -15.46 12.01 1.95
C THR A 60 -15.68 12.92 0.76
N THR A 61 -16.90 13.03 0.25
CA THR A 61 -17.29 14.05 -0.74
C THR A 61 -18.76 14.45 -0.59
N GLU A 62 -19.09 15.63 -1.08
CA GLU A 62 -20.48 16.11 -1.22
C GLU A 62 -20.99 16.00 -2.67
N GLU A 63 -20.10 15.68 -3.61
CA GLU A 63 -20.41 15.56 -5.03
C GLU A 63 -21.36 14.39 -5.31
N GLU A 64 -22.18 14.55 -6.34
CA GLU A 64 -23.17 13.55 -6.76
C GLU A 64 -22.87 13.03 -8.17
N GLY A 65 -23.13 11.74 -8.39
CA GLY A 65 -23.01 11.11 -9.70
C GLY A 65 -21.57 11.03 -10.21
N LEU A 66 -20.60 10.97 -9.30
CA LEU A 66 -19.20 10.69 -9.58
C LEU A 66 -18.86 9.25 -9.19
N THR A 67 -17.92 8.68 -9.93
CA THR A 67 -17.29 7.41 -9.59
C THR A 67 -15.80 7.65 -9.38
N PHE A 68 -15.25 7.09 -8.32
CA PHE A 68 -13.88 7.25 -7.91
C PHE A 68 -13.15 5.94 -8.14
N GLU A 69 -11.90 6.01 -8.60
CA GLU A 69 -11.03 4.86 -8.78
C GLU A 69 -9.66 5.20 -8.20
N LEU A 70 -9.19 4.39 -7.26
CA LEU A 70 -7.87 4.51 -6.67
C LEU A 70 -6.94 3.48 -7.29
N ASN A 71 -5.75 3.92 -7.70
CA ASN A 71 -4.67 3.09 -8.24
C ASN A 71 -5.09 2.10 -9.35
N LYS A 72 -6.14 2.43 -10.11
CA LYS A 72 -6.70 1.60 -11.21
C LYS A 72 -7.19 0.21 -10.78
N ASN A 73 -7.43 -0.02 -9.48
CA ASN A 73 -7.82 -1.34 -8.97
C ASN A 73 -8.99 -1.30 -7.97
N HIS A 74 -9.32 -0.13 -7.43
CA HIS A 74 -10.36 0.00 -6.43
C HIS A 74 -11.34 1.11 -6.82
N GLN A 75 -12.57 0.75 -7.17
CA GLN A 75 -13.59 1.67 -7.63
C GLN A 75 -14.78 1.77 -6.66
N TRP A 76 -15.30 2.97 -6.43
CA TRP A 76 -16.49 3.21 -5.59
C TRP A 76 -17.27 4.45 -6.02
N SER A 77 -18.51 4.57 -5.54
CA SER A 77 -19.36 5.76 -5.72
C SER A 77 -19.90 6.33 -4.41
N ASP A 78 -19.69 5.64 -3.28
CA ASP A 78 -20.14 6.11 -1.97
C ASP A 78 -19.45 7.41 -1.56
N LYS A 79 -20.24 8.34 -1.02
CA LYS A 79 -19.76 9.64 -0.53
C LYS A 79 -18.81 9.55 0.64
N LYS A 80 -18.77 8.43 1.36
CA LYS A 80 -17.92 8.22 2.52
C LYS A 80 -17.46 6.77 2.60
N ILE A 81 -16.15 6.57 2.53
CA ILE A 81 -15.53 5.25 2.72
C ILE A 81 -14.30 5.35 3.63
N ARG A 82 -13.85 4.19 4.10
CA ARG A 82 -12.56 4.05 4.78
C ARG A 82 -11.66 3.21 3.90
N LEU A 83 -10.42 3.64 3.73
CA LEU A 83 -9.39 2.99 2.95
C LEU A 83 -8.21 2.69 3.86
N GLU A 84 -7.52 1.59 3.60
CA GLU A 84 -6.23 1.27 4.18
C GLU A 84 -5.20 1.34 3.06
N LEU A 85 -4.36 2.36 3.11
CA LEU A 85 -3.42 2.70 2.04
C LEU A 85 -2.00 2.62 2.56
N GLU A 86 -1.11 2.05 1.77
CA GLU A 86 0.32 2.11 2.03
C GLU A 86 0.82 3.56 2.07
N ALA A 87 1.91 3.82 2.78
CA ALA A 87 2.53 5.13 2.72
C ALA A 87 3.11 5.37 1.32
N GLY A 88 2.89 6.55 0.77
CA GLY A 88 3.31 6.92 -0.58
C GLY A 88 2.24 7.69 -1.36
N GLU A 89 2.46 7.81 -2.66
CA GLU A 89 1.54 8.50 -3.57
C GLU A 89 0.52 7.51 -4.15
N HIS A 90 -0.74 7.92 -4.12
CA HIS A 90 -1.84 7.17 -4.74
C HIS A 90 -2.60 8.04 -5.72
N VAL A 91 -2.96 7.47 -6.87
CA VAL A 91 -3.68 8.20 -7.91
C VAL A 91 -5.17 7.93 -7.78
N LEU A 92 -5.94 9.00 -7.60
CA LEU A 92 -7.40 9.01 -7.60
C LEU A 92 -7.89 9.53 -8.96
N SER A 93 -8.46 8.64 -9.77
CA SER A 93 -9.16 9.00 -10.99
C SER A 93 -10.64 9.20 -10.69
N VAL A 94 -11.24 10.26 -11.24
CA VAL A 94 -12.64 10.60 -11.02
C VAL A 94 -13.39 10.61 -12.33
N TYR A 95 -14.51 9.90 -12.37
CA TYR A 95 -15.31 9.68 -13.56
C TYR A 95 -16.69 10.30 -13.40
N LYS A 96 -17.23 10.80 -14.52
CA LYS A 96 -18.63 11.19 -14.67
C LYS A 96 -19.14 10.64 -15.99
N LYS A 97 -20.14 9.75 -15.93
CA LYS A 97 -20.66 9.03 -17.11
C LYS A 97 -19.53 8.38 -17.93
N ASP A 98 -18.67 7.61 -17.24
CA ASP A 98 -17.55 6.85 -17.82
C ASP A 98 -16.43 7.68 -18.47
N LYS A 99 -16.46 9.01 -18.32
CA LYS A 99 -15.37 9.89 -18.74
C LYS A 99 -14.58 10.35 -17.53
N VAL A 100 -13.26 10.25 -17.59
CA VAL A 100 -12.36 10.87 -16.61
C VAL A 100 -12.58 12.38 -16.66
N VAL A 101 -12.97 12.96 -15.53
CA VAL A 101 -13.23 14.40 -15.37
C VAL A 101 -12.22 15.08 -14.44
N ASP A 102 -11.56 14.32 -13.57
CA ASP A 102 -10.48 14.81 -12.70
C ASP A 102 -9.51 13.67 -12.36
N GLU A 103 -8.28 14.02 -12.00
CA GLU A 103 -7.26 13.10 -11.50
C GLU A 103 -6.45 13.83 -10.41
N GLN A 104 -6.30 13.20 -9.25
CA GLN A 104 -5.59 13.77 -8.10
C GLN A 104 -4.62 12.77 -7.50
N THR A 105 -3.44 13.25 -7.09
CA THR A 105 -2.51 12.47 -6.28
C THR A 105 -2.79 12.71 -4.80
N ILE A 106 -3.01 11.62 -4.07
CA ILE A 106 -3.13 11.59 -2.61
C ILE A 106 -1.79 11.11 -2.06
N LEU A 107 -1.02 12.01 -1.46
CA LEU A 107 0.13 11.62 -0.64
C LEU A 107 -0.38 11.05 0.68
N VAL A 108 0.05 9.86 1.07
CA VAL A 108 -0.28 9.18 2.31
C VAL A 108 0.99 8.99 3.14
N ASP A 109 1.07 9.73 4.25
CA ASP A 109 2.19 9.77 5.18
C ASP A 109 1.72 9.69 6.64
N GLU A 110 0.42 9.83 6.87
CA GLU A 110 -0.23 9.74 8.17
C GLU A 110 -1.73 9.37 8.01
N PRO A 111 -2.41 8.92 9.08
CA PRO A 111 -3.86 8.75 9.07
C PRO A 111 -4.55 10.11 8.86
N LYS A 112 -5.40 10.24 7.84
CA LYS A 112 -6.09 11.50 7.55
C LYS A 112 -7.45 11.34 6.92
N GLN A 113 -8.20 12.44 6.95
CA GLN A 113 -9.44 12.58 6.18
C GLN A 113 -9.13 13.30 4.87
N PHE A 114 -9.45 12.63 3.76
CA PHE A 114 -9.40 13.21 2.43
C PHE A 114 -10.81 13.66 2.03
N LYS A 115 -11.03 14.97 1.92
CA LYS A 115 -12.30 15.52 1.43
C LYS A 115 -12.13 15.94 -0.02
N TYR A 116 -12.78 15.21 -0.93
CA TYR A 116 -12.77 15.50 -2.35
C TYR A 116 -13.80 16.57 -2.71
N PHE A 117 -13.36 17.53 -3.53
CA PHE A 117 -14.18 18.57 -4.14
C PHE A 117 -13.88 18.65 -5.62
N PHE A 118 -14.91 18.65 -6.47
CA PHE A 118 -14.71 18.72 -7.91
C PHE A 118 -14.31 20.14 -8.33
N LYS A 119 -13.04 20.33 -8.68
CA LYS A 119 -12.59 21.58 -9.29
C LYS A 119 -12.87 21.51 -10.78
N LYS A 120 -13.91 22.21 -11.23
CA LYS A 120 -14.13 22.42 -12.66
C LYS A 120 -12.88 23.10 -13.23
N LYS A 121 -12.14 22.46 -14.14
CA LYS A 121 -11.09 23.15 -14.88
C LYS A 121 -11.70 24.40 -15.50
N LEU A 122 -11.15 25.58 -15.17
CA LEU A 122 -11.40 26.79 -15.94
C LEU A 122 -10.88 26.49 -17.35
N SER A 123 -11.79 26.31 -18.30
CA SER A 123 -11.48 26.33 -19.72
C SER A 123 -11.14 27.78 -20.08
N ASP A 124 -9.89 28.01 -20.48
CA ASP A 124 -9.45 29.21 -21.22
C ASP A 124 -10.13 29.29 -22.60
#